data_AF-A0A358KL73-F1
#
_entry.id   AF-A0A358KL73-F1
#
_cell.length_a   1.000
_cell.length_b   1.000
_cell.length_c   1.000
_cell.angle_alpha   90.00
_cell.angle_beta   90.00
_cell.angle_gamma   90.00
#
_symmetry.space_group_name_H-M   'P 1'
#
loop_
_entity.id
_entity.type
_entity.pdbx_description
1 polymer ?
#
loop_
_entity_poly.entity_id
_entity_poly.type
_entity_poly.pdbx_seq_one_letter_code
_entity_poly.pdbx_strand_id
1 'polypeptide(L)' 'IRANTDIPIAVGFGISNPEQAAEVARHAEAVVVGSAIVNQIADKGKAPDLVQHVRDFTANLISGIR' A
#
# COMPACT_ATOMS: atom_id res chain seq x y z
N ILE A 1 -5.64 -14.88 -15.05
CA ILE A 1 -5.86 -13.47 -15.46
C ILE A 1 -4.80 -13.04 -16.46
N ARG A 2 -3.52 -13.09 -16.11
CA ARG A 2 -2.39 -12.74 -16.99
C ARG A 2 -2.37 -13.49 -18.35
N ALA A 3 -2.82 -14.73 -18.40
CA ALA A 3 -2.92 -15.48 -19.66
C ALA A 3 -4.03 -14.99 -20.62
N ASN A 4 -4.92 -14.10 -20.15
CA ASN A 4 -6.08 -13.61 -20.92
C ASN A 4 -5.99 -12.11 -21.24
N THR A 5 -4.92 -11.42 -20.85
CA THR A 5 -4.77 -9.97 -21.08
C THR A 5 -3.31 -9.53 -20.92
N ASP A 6 -2.91 -8.55 -21.72
CA ASP A 6 -1.62 -7.87 -21.62
C ASP A 6 -1.72 -6.57 -20.79
N ILE A 7 -2.89 -6.24 -20.27
CA ILE A 7 -3.11 -5.05 -19.43
C ILE A 7 -2.41 -5.26 -18.07
N PRO A 8 -1.67 -4.25 -17.56
CA PRO A 8 -1.06 -4.29 -16.23
C PRO A 8 -2.06 -4.61 -15.13
N ILE A 9 -1.66 -5.48 -14.19
CA ILE A 9 -2.50 -5.95 -13.09
C ILE A 9 -2.12 -5.20 -11.82
N ALA A 10 -3.13 -4.60 -11.18
CA ALA A 10 -3.03 -4.03 -9.85
C ALA A 10 -3.75 -4.94 -8.83
N VAL A 11 -3.17 -5.11 -7.64
CA VAL A 11 -3.76 -5.93 -6.56
C VAL A 11 -3.89 -5.09 -5.28
N GLY A 12 -5.05 -5.19 -4.62
CA GLY A 12 -5.45 -4.17 -3.63
C GLY A 12 -6.24 -4.63 -2.41
N PHE A 13 -6.01 -5.82 -1.87
CA PHE A 13 -6.81 -6.34 -0.77
C PHE A 13 -5.97 -6.69 0.46
N GLY A 14 -6.26 -6.05 1.60
CA GLY A 14 -5.71 -6.42 2.91
C GLY A 14 -4.23 -6.09 3.16
N ILE A 15 -3.62 -5.26 2.32
CA ILE A 15 -2.19 -4.92 2.41
C ILE A 15 -2.00 -3.82 3.45
N SER A 16 -1.16 -4.07 4.45
CA SER A 16 -0.93 -3.13 5.56
C SER A 16 0.53 -3.02 6.01
N ASN A 17 1.43 -3.86 5.50
CA ASN A 17 2.85 -3.83 5.83
C ASN A 17 3.75 -4.01 4.59
N PRO A 18 5.05 -3.68 4.70
CA PRO A 18 6.00 -3.76 3.58
C PRO A 18 6.18 -5.18 3.05
N GLU A 19 6.15 -6.20 3.90
CA GLU A 19 6.36 -7.60 3.51
C GLU A 19 5.22 -8.10 2.59
N GLN A 20 3.98 -7.76 2.93
CA GLN A 20 2.81 -8.03 2.10
C GLN A 20 2.88 -7.28 0.77
N ALA A 21 3.33 -6.02 0.80
CA ALA A 21 3.51 -5.23 -0.41
C ALA A 21 4.56 -5.85 -1.34
N ALA A 22 5.68 -6.33 -0.77
CA ALA A 22 6.73 -7.05 -1.48
C ALA A 22 6.21 -8.34 -2.12
N GLU A 23 5.43 -9.12 -1.37
CA GLU A 23 4.84 -10.37 -1.85
C GLU A 23 3.93 -10.14 -3.06
N VAL A 24 3.06 -9.13 -2.98
CA VAL A 24 2.15 -8.80 -4.07
C VAL A 24 2.90 -8.25 -5.29
N ALA A 25 3.92 -7.41 -5.07
CA ALA A 25 4.73 -6.85 -6.15
C ALA A 25 5.48 -7.91 -6.99
N ARG A 26 5.71 -9.13 -6.45
CA ARG A 26 6.26 -10.24 -7.24
C ARG A 26 5.29 -10.80 -8.29
N HIS A 27 3.99 -10.52 -8.15
CA HIS A 27 2.94 -11.13 -8.97
C HIS A 27 2.11 -10.10 -9.76
N ALA A 28 2.25 -8.81 -9.45
CA ALA A 28 1.47 -7.71 -10.01
C ALA A 28 2.37 -6.49 -10.34
N GLU A 29 1.96 -5.70 -11.32
CA GLU A 29 2.66 -4.47 -11.70
C GLU A 29 2.35 -3.30 -10.76
N ALA A 30 1.28 -3.41 -9.97
CA ALA A 30 0.89 -2.40 -9.00
C ALA A 30 0.28 -2.99 -7.73
N VAL A 31 0.53 -2.30 -6.61
CA VAL A 31 0.01 -2.61 -5.29
C VAL A 31 -0.87 -1.45 -4.83
N VAL A 32 -2.10 -1.75 -4.38
CA VAL A 32 -3.06 -0.74 -3.92
C VAL A 32 -3.27 -0.89 -2.41
N VAL A 33 -3.05 0.18 -1.67
CA VAL A 33 -3.24 0.23 -0.22
C VAL A 33 -4.23 1.34 0.13
N GLY A 34 -5.43 0.97 0.56
CA GLY A 34 -6.48 1.90 0.95
C GLY A 34 -6.75 1.88 2.45
N SER A 35 -7.33 0.78 2.93
CA SER A 35 -7.82 0.65 4.30
C SER A 35 -6.76 0.94 5.37
N ALA A 36 -5.51 0.54 5.14
CA ALA A 36 -4.44 0.81 6.10
C ALA A 36 -4.13 2.31 6.23
N ILE A 37 -4.15 3.06 5.13
CA ILE A 37 -3.95 4.52 5.13
C ILE A 37 -5.14 5.21 5.82
N VAL A 38 -6.36 4.79 5.49
CA VAL A 38 -7.58 5.34 6.12
C VAL A 38 -7.57 5.08 7.62
N ASN A 39 -7.11 3.91 8.08
CA ASN A 39 -6.98 3.60 9.50
C ASN A 39 -5.96 4.50 10.19
N GLN A 40 -4.80 4.79 9.57
CA GLN A 40 -3.84 5.75 10.14
C GLN A 40 -4.46 7.15 10.33
N ILE A 41 -5.30 7.58 9.37
CA ILE A 41 -6.03 8.84 9.46
C ILE A 41 -7.12 8.79 10.53
N ALA A 42 -7.84 7.67 10.66
CA ALA A 42 -8.86 7.51 11.69
C ALA A 42 -8.25 7.57 13.09
N ASP A 43 -7.11 6.90 13.30
CA ASP A 43 -6.45 6.80 14.61
C ASP A 43 -5.77 8.12 15.01
N LYS A 44 -5.19 8.84 14.05
CA LYS A 44 -4.39 10.07 14.30
C LYS A 44 -5.00 11.34 13.71
N GLY A 45 -6.28 11.34 13.35
CA GLY A 45 -6.90 12.38 12.51
C GLY A 45 -6.88 13.81 13.08
N LYS A 46 -6.63 13.98 14.38
CA LYS A 46 -6.52 15.29 15.05
C LYS A 46 -5.07 15.68 15.37
N ALA A 47 -4.11 14.81 15.08
CA ALA A 47 -2.71 15.04 15.40
C ALA A 47 -2.14 16.10 14.43
N PRO A 48 -1.37 17.09 14.93
CA PRO A 48 -0.79 18.14 14.09
C PRO A 48 0.22 17.59 13.07
N ASP A 49 0.75 16.40 13.32
CA ASP A 49 1.72 15.69 12.48
C ASP A 49 1.08 14.61 11.57
N LEU A 50 -0.26 14.58 11.44
CA LEU A 50 -0.98 13.56 10.65
C LEU A 50 -0.40 13.36 9.24
N VAL A 51 -0.12 14.45 8.52
CA VAL A 51 0.41 14.39 7.15
C VAL A 51 1.79 13.74 7.13
N GLN A 52 2.64 14.06 8.11
CA GLN A 52 3.97 13.45 8.23
C GLN A 52 3.83 11.96 8.54
N HIS A 53 2.94 11.60 9.47
CA HIS A 53 2.70 10.21 9.83
C HIS A 53 2.21 9.36 8.65
N VAL A 54 1.27 9.87 7.85
CA VAL A 54 0.78 9.18 6.63
C VAL A 54 1.89 9.07 5.58
N ARG A 55 2.70 10.11 5.42
CA ARG A 55 3.87 10.09 4.52
C ARG A 55 4.85 9.00 4.95
N ASP A 56 5.20 8.95 6.23
CA ASP A 56 6.16 7.98 6.78
C ASP A 56 5.64 6.55 6.67
N PHE A 57 4.35 6.35 6.96
CA PHE A 57 3.68 5.06 6.75
C PHE A 57 3.75 4.62 5.27
N THR A 58 3.47 5.54 4.35
CA THR A 58 3.53 5.26 2.90
C THR A 58 4.96 4.99 2.45
N ALA A 59 5.94 5.73 2.96
CA ALA A 59 7.37 5.51 2.67
C ALA A 59 7.83 4.14 3.16
N ASN A 60 7.36 3.70 4.33
CA ASN A 60 7.61 2.36 4.85
C ASN A 60 7.01 1.28 3.94
N LEU A 61 5.79 1.43 3.45
CA LEU A 61 5.21 0.48 2.50
C LEU A 61 6.02 0.36 1.19
N ILE A 62 6.55 1.48 0.71
CA ILE A 62 7.38 1.52 -0.51
C ILE A 62 8.72 0.80 -0.33
N SER A 63 9.30 0.79 0.88
CA SER A 63 10.58 0.12 1.13
C SER A 63 10.51 -1.40 0.93
N GLY A 64 9.32 -2.01 1.03
CA GLY A 64 9.13 -3.43 0.73
C GLY A 64 9.14 -3.77 -0.76
N ILE A 65 8.93 -2.79 -1.64
CA ILE A 65 8.82 -3.00 -3.09
C ILE A 65 10.09 -2.59 -3.83
N ARG A 66 10.90 -1.69 -3.25
CA ARG A 66 12.11 -1.13 -3.85
C ARG A 66 13.36 -1.98 -3.68
#